data_AF-A0A5Q3S5Y1-F1
#
_entry.id   AF-A0A5Q3S5Y1-F1
#
_cell.length_a   1.000
_cell.length_b   1.000
_cell.length_c   1.000
_cell.angle_alpha   90.00
_cell.angle_beta   90.00
_cell.angle_gamma   90.00
#
_symmetry.space_group_name_H-M   'P 1'
#
loop_
_entity.id
_entity.type
_entity.pdbx_description
1 polymer ?
#
loop_
_entity_poly.entity_id
_entity_poly.type
_entity_poly.pdbx_seq_one_letter_code
_entity_poly.pdbx_strand_id
1 'polypeptide(L)'
;MNIAKPEKQDLAAAWNLIRMIDNVSYELNPLKPAGDGDYEWLEDKDKAAVLDAVIEAYDNCNLGWLMTALETLLSPINGIVNQEAYTLEFHPRLKACLDGLQEGKES
;
A
#
# COMPACT_ATOMS: atom_id res chain seq x y z
N MET A 1 -7.41 0.35 20.32
CA MET A 1 -8.40 0.36 19.23
C MET A 1 -8.30 -0.97 18.53
N ASN A 2 -9.37 -1.77 18.48
CA ASN A 2 -9.35 -3.06 17.79
C ASN A 2 -9.94 -2.84 16.41
N ILE A 3 -9.08 -2.84 15.39
CA ILE A 3 -9.51 -2.65 14.01
C ILE A 3 -9.43 -4.00 13.28
N ALA A 4 -10.42 -4.28 12.43
CA ALA A 4 -10.51 -5.54 11.69
C ALA A 4 -9.27 -5.73 10.81
N LYS A 5 -8.69 -6.94 10.77
CA LYS A 5 -7.50 -7.25 9.95
C LYS A 5 -7.75 -6.89 8.47
N PRO A 6 -6.76 -6.32 7.74
CA PRO A 6 -6.94 -5.97 6.35
C PRO A 6 -6.88 -7.25 5.51
N GLU A 7 -7.61 -7.25 4.42
CA GLU A 7 -7.54 -8.28 3.40
C GLU A 7 -6.64 -7.84 2.25
N LYS A 8 -6.30 -8.80 1.38
CA LYS A 8 -5.55 -8.53 0.15
C LYS A 8 -6.25 -7.47 -0.72
N GLN A 9 -7.57 -7.38 -0.62
CA GLN A 9 -8.43 -6.46 -1.36
C GLN A 9 -8.19 -5.01 -0.93
N ASP A 10 -8.01 -4.76 0.38
CA ASP A 10 -7.74 -3.41 0.91
C ASP A 10 -6.40 -2.87 0.40
N LEU A 11 -5.38 -3.74 0.36
CA LEU A 11 -4.07 -3.39 -0.21
C LEU A 11 -4.16 -3.13 -1.72
N ALA A 12 -4.91 -3.95 -2.44
CA ALA A 12 -5.12 -3.77 -3.88
C ALA A 12 -5.85 -2.46 -4.20
N ALA A 13 -6.85 -2.10 -3.39
CA ALA A 13 -7.55 -0.82 -3.51
C ALA A 13 -6.58 0.35 -3.32
N ALA A 14 -5.78 0.33 -2.24
CA ALA A 14 -4.80 1.38 -1.97
C ALA A 14 -3.77 1.54 -3.10
N TRP A 15 -3.25 0.43 -3.63
CA TRP A 15 -2.37 0.47 -4.80
C TRP A 15 -3.04 1.03 -6.05
N ASN A 16 -4.33 0.73 -6.26
CA ASN A 16 -5.08 1.30 -7.37
C ASN A 16 -5.21 2.82 -7.22
N LEU A 17 -5.56 3.32 -6.03
CA LEU A 17 -5.62 4.75 -5.75
C LEU A 17 -4.27 5.44 -6.02
N ILE A 18 -3.17 4.89 -5.50
CA ILE A 18 -1.82 5.42 -5.72
C ILE A 18 -1.53 5.53 -7.21
N ARG A 19 -1.77 4.45 -7.97
CA ARG A 19 -1.54 4.44 -9.42
C ARG A 19 -2.39 5.49 -10.16
N MET A 20 -3.63 5.70 -9.75
CA MET A 20 -4.49 6.74 -10.35
C MET A 20 -3.93 8.13 -10.10
N ILE A 21 -3.47 8.41 -8.87
CA ILE A 21 -2.85 9.69 -8.52
C ILE A 21 -1.54 9.90 -9.28
N ASP A 22 -0.70 8.87 -9.38
CA ASP A 22 0.56 8.93 -10.12
C ASP A 22 0.31 9.28 -11.59
N ASN A 23 -0.64 8.62 -12.25
CA ASN A 23 -1.02 8.94 -13.63
C ASN A 23 -1.47 10.40 -13.78
N VAL A 24 -2.33 10.88 -12.88
CA VAL A 24 -2.80 12.28 -12.91
C VAL A 24 -1.64 13.25 -12.71
N SER A 25 -0.64 12.92 -11.90
CA SER A 25 0.55 13.75 -11.68
C SER A 25 1.42 13.92 -12.93
N TYR A 26 1.33 12.96 -13.86
CA TYR A 26 1.96 12.99 -15.18
C TYR A 26 1.05 13.52 -16.28
N GLU A 27 -0.08 14.14 -15.93
CA GLU A 27 -1.11 14.62 -16.86
C GLU A 27 -1.72 13.49 -17.72
N LEU A 28 -1.74 12.26 -17.21
CA LEU A 28 -2.34 11.11 -17.88
C LEU A 28 -3.73 10.78 -17.31
N ASN A 29 -4.60 10.24 -18.16
CA ASN A 29 -5.96 9.86 -17.82
C ASN A 29 -6.00 8.40 -17.32
N PRO A 30 -6.16 8.15 -16.01
CA PRO A 30 -6.14 6.80 -15.45
C PRO A 30 -7.33 5.93 -15.91
N LEU A 31 -8.35 6.52 -16.52
CA LEU A 31 -9.53 5.82 -17.04
C LEU A 31 -9.38 5.41 -18.51
N LYS A 32 -8.30 5.81 -19.18
CA LYS A 32 -8.05 5.56 -20.62
C LYS A 32 -6.67 4.92 -20.85
N PRO A 33 -6.54 3.60 -20.63
CA PRO A 33 -5.29 2.90 -20.94
C PRO A 33 -5.08 2.84 -22.46
N ALA A 34 -3.85 3.15 -22.90
CA ALA A 34 -3.46 3.23 -24.32
C ALA A 34 -2.75 1.96 -24.84
N GLY A 35 -2.55 0.95 -23.98
CA GLY A 35 -1.75 -0.25 -24.29
C GLY A 35 -0.34 -0.16 -23.70
N ASP A 36 0.38 -1.29 -23.60
CA ASP A 36 1.76 -1.39 -23.06
C ASP A 36 1.98 -0.79 -21.65
N GLY A 37 0.90 -0.61 -20.87
CA GLY A 37 0.94 0.01 -19.55
C GLY A 37 0.89 1.53 -19.57
N ASP A 38 0.71 2.14 -20.75
CA ASP A 38 0.60 3.58 -20.95
C ASP A 38 -0.87 4.07 -20.89
N TYR A 39 -1.06 5.38 -20.75
CA TYR A 39 -2.36 6.03 -20.64
C TYR A 39 -2.46 7.21 -21.61
N GLU A 40 -3.67 7.52 -22.06
CA GLU A 40 -3.90 8.74 -22.85
C GLU A 40 -3.67 10.00 -22.01
N TRP A 41 -3.39 11.13 -22.64
CA TRP A 41 -3.32 12.43 -21.97
C TRP A 41 -4.66 12.82 -21.32
N LEU A 42 -4.59 13.48 -20.17
CA LEU A 42 -5.75 14.00 -19.45
C LEU A 42 -6.28 15.26 -20.11
N GLU A 43 -7.33 15.11 -20.91
CA GLU A 43 -8.04 16.24 -21.49
C GLU A 43 -8.92 16.96 -20.46
N ASP A 44 -9.12 18.27 -20.64
CA ASP A 44 -9.97 19.10 -19.77
C ASP A 44 -11.40 18.53 -19.62
N LYS A 45 -11.94 17.93 -20.68
CA LYS A 45 -13.28 17.33 -20.69
C LYS A 45 -13.40 16.11 -19.76
N ASP A 46 -12.29 15.42 -19.47
CA ASP A 46 -12.27 14.20 -18.68
C ASP A 46 -11.97 14.47 -17.19
N LYS A 47 -11.46 15.66 -16.84
CA LYS A 47 -10.99 15.99 -15.48
C LYS A 47 -12.02 15.74 -14.39
N ALA A 48 -13.29 16.08 -14.64
CA ALA A 48 -14.36 15.87 -13.67
C ALA A 48 -14.58 14.36 -13.39
N ALA A 49 -14.68 13.54 -14.43
CA ALA A 49 -14.86 12.10 -14.29
C ALA A 49 -13.65 11.42 -13.62
N VAL A 50 -12.44 11.90 -13.94
CA VAL A 50 -11.22 11.40 -13.29
C VAL A 50 -11.19 11.76 -11.80
N LEU A 51 -11.58 12.98 -11.43
CA LEU A 51 -11.68 13.37 -10.03
C LEU A 51 -12.70 12.51 -9.27
N ASP A 52 -13.88 12.30 -9.84
CA ASP A 52 -14.92 11.45 -9.24
C ASP A 52 -14.41 10.02 -9.03
N ALA A 53 -13.70 9.46 -10.02
CA ALA A 53 -13.13 8.12 -9.91
C ALA A 53 -12.00 8.02 -8.86
N VAL A 54 -11.19 9.07 -8.69
CA VAL A 54 -10.17 9.13 -7.62
C VAL A 54 -10.84 9.17 -6.25
N ILE A 55 -11.94 9.92 -6.10
CA ILE A 55 -12.71 9.99 -4.85
C ILE A 55 -13.34 8.62 -4.54
N GLU A 56 -13.98 7.98 -5.53
CA GLU A 56 -14.54 6.63 -5.36
C GLU A 56 -13.45 5.62 -4.98
N ALA A 57 -12.27 5.70 -5.62
CA ALA A 57 -11.15 4.86 -5.26
C ALA A 57 -10.70 5.13 -3.81
N TYR A 58 -10.63 6.40 -3.39
CA TYR A 58 -10.28 6.79 -2.03
C TYR A 58 -11.29 6.24 -1.00
N ASP A 59 -12.59 6.37 -1.26
CA ASP A 59 -13.64 5.90 -0.34
C ASP A 59 -13.64 4.37 -0.20
N ASN A 60 -13.26 3.66 -1.26
CA ASN A 60 -13.07 2.21 -1.24
C ASN A 60 -11.73 1.79 -0.63
N CYS A 61 -10.81 2.72 -0.39
CA CYS A 61 -9.56 2.47 0.31
C CYS A 61 -9.74 2.77 1.80
N ASN A 62 -9.59 1.76 2.64
CA ASN A 62 -9.50 1.99 4.08
C ASN A 62 -8.11 2.53 4.48
N LEU A 63 -7.72 3.70 3.95
CA LEU A 63 -6.37 4.25 4.10
C LEU A 63 -6.01 4.56 5.55
N GLY A 64 -6.95 5.12 6.34
CA GLY A 64 -6.71 5.39 7.76
C GLY A 64 -6.36 4.12 8.53
N TRP A 65 -6.98 3.01 8.16
CA TRP A 65 -6.64 1.70 8.69
C TRP A 65 -5.24 1.24 8.28
N LEU A 66 -4.91 1.32 6.99
CA LEU A 66 -3.60 0.91 6.47
C LEU A 66 -2.46 1.71 7.12
N MET A 67 -2.67 3.01 7.32
CA MET A 67 -1.76 3.87 8.06
C MET A 67 -1.61 3.41 9.52
N THR A 68 -2.71 3.09 10.19
CA THR A 68 -2.65 2.58 11.58
C THR A 68 -1.87 1.26 11.69
N ALA A 69 -2.03 0.37 10.71
CA ALA A 69 -1.26 -0.87 10.67
C ALA A 69 0.21 -0.63 10.40
N LEU A 70 0.54 0.29 9.50
CA LEU A 70 1.91 0.70 9.25
C LEU A 70 2.55 1.32 10.50
N GLU A 71 1.86 2.23 11.20
CA GLU A 71 2.30 2.78 12.48
C GLU A 71 2.55 1.68 13.52
N THR A 72 1.67 0.68 13.56
CA THR A 72 1.84 -0.48 14.44
C THR A 72 3.09 -1.29 14.08
N LEU A 73 3.35 -1.55 12.80
CA LEU A 73 4.54 -2.27 12.35
C LEU A 73 5.84 -1.48 12.61
N LEU A 74 5.78 -0.16 12.42
CA LEU A 74 6.91 0.76 12.61
C LEU A 74 7.15 1.13 14.08
N SER A 75 6.21 0.86 14.99
CA SER A 75 6.37 1.15 16.41
C SER A 75 7.60 0.41 16.97
N PRO A 76 8.60 1.14 17.53
CA PRO A 76 9.79 0.51 18.12
C PRO A 76 9.45 -0.47 19.25
N ILE A 77 8.36 -0.20 19.98
CA ILE A 77 7.88 -1.02 21.10
C ILE A 77 7.50 -2.43 20.64
N ASN A 78 6.94 -2.56 19.44
CA ASN A 78 6.51 -3.86 18.91
C ASN A 78 7.69 -4.72 18.46
N GLY A 79 8.87 -4.12 18.21
CA GLY A 79 10.09 -4.84 17.86
C GLY A 79 9.94 -5.72 16.62
N ILE A 80 9.13 -5.28 15.66
CA ILE A 80 8.87 -5.98 14.39
C ILE A 80 9.86 -5.53 13.33
N VAL A 81 9.94 -4.22 13.07
CA VAL A 81 10.88 -3.62 12.11
C VAL A 81 12.14 -3.15 12.83
N ASN A 82 13.31 -3.38 12.21
CA ASN A 82 14.58 -2.83 12.69
C ASN A 82 14.61 -1.31 12.51
N GLN A 83 14.61 -0.57 13.62
CA GLN A 83 14.59 0.89 13.61
C GLN A 83 15.97 1.51 13.36
N GLU A 84 17.04 0.73 13.52
CA GLU A 84 18.42 1.18 13.33
C GLU A 84 18.92 0.92 11.89
N ALA A 85 18.15 0.16 11.10
CA ALA A 85 18.50 -0.16 9.73
C ALA A 85 18.11 0.95 8.76
N TYR A 86 18.95 1.15 7.73
CA TYR A 86 18.64 2.04 6.61
C TYR A 86 17.63 1.44 5.62
N THR A 87 17.33 0.14 5.74
CA THR A 87 16.42 -0.62 4.89
C THR A 87 15.31 -1.25 5.71
N LEU A 88 14.14 -1.47 5.12
CA LEU A 88 13.03 -2.16 5.78
C LEU A 88 13.39 -3.65 5.96
N GLU A 89 13.73 -4.02 7.20
CA GLU A 89 14.06 -5.39 7.57
C GLU A 89 13.44 -5.76 8.93
N PHE A 90 13.27 -7.06 9.18
CA PHE A 90 12.81 -7.53 10.49
C PHE A 90 13.84 -7.24 11.57
N HIS A 91 13.36 -6.85 12.75
CA HIS A 91 14.19 -6.67 13.92
C HIS A 91 15.00 -7.95 14.21
N PRO A 92 16.30 -7.86 14.55
CA PRO A 92 17.16 -9.04 14.73
C PRO A 92 16.59 -10.09 15.69
N ARG A 93 15.98 -9.63 16.79
CA ARG A 93 15.27 -10.50 17.76
C ARG A 93 14.13 -11.31 17.12
N LEU A 94 13.32 -10.68 16.28
CA LEU A 94 12.22 -11.35 15.58
C LEU A 94 12.76 -12.34 14.55
N LYS A 95 13.78 -11.92 13.77
CA LYS A 95 14.45 -12.77 12.78
C LYS A 95 15.01 -14.05 13.40
N ALA A 96 15.79 -13.94 14.49
CA ALA A 96 16.35 -15.10 15.17
C ALA A 96 15.28 -16.07 15.71
N CYS A 97 14.14 -15.55 16.17
CA CYS A 97 13.01 -16.37 16.60
C CYS A 97 12.37 -17.13 15.43
N LEU A 98 12.19 -16.47 14.28
CA LEU A 98 11.63 -17.09 13.07
C LEU A 98 12.56 -18.17 12.52
N ASP A 99 13.87 -17.91 12.49
CA ASP A 99 14.88 -18.83 11.99
C ASP A 99 14.93 -20.11 12.86
N GLY A 100 14.96 -19.96 14.19
CA GLY A 100 14.94 -21.12 15.11
C GLY A 100 13.64 -21.94 15.05
N LEU A 101 12.52 -21.33 14.66
CA LEU A 101 11.26 -22.05 14.43
C LEU A 101 11.25 -22.85 13.11
N GLN A 102 12.09 -22.48 12.13
CA GLN A 102 12.24 -23.24 10.89
C GLN A 102 13.12 -24.47 11.10
N GLU A 103 14.22 -24.34 11.85
CA GLU A 103 15.12 -25.46 12.16
C GLU A 103 14.41 -26.58 12.96
N GLY A 104 13.50 -26.22 13.87
CA GLY A 104 12.71 -27.19 14.65
C GLY A 104 11.60 -27.92 13.87
N LYS A 105 11.32 -27.54 12.61
CA LYS A 105 10.33 -28.23 11.74
C LYS A 105 10.97 -29.23 10.77
N GLU A 106 12.29 -29.20 10.64
CA GLU A 106 13.07 -30.14 9.81
C GLU A 106 13.68 -31.29 10.64
N SER A 107 13.38 -31.36 11.94
CA SER A 107 13.81 -32.39 12.90
C SER A 107 12.70 -33.39 13.21
#